data_AF-A0A6M0BV79-F1
#
_entry.id   AF-A0A6M0BV79-F1
#
_cell.length_a   1.000
_cell.length_b   1.000
_cell.length_c   1.000
_cell.angle_alpha   90.00
_cell.angle_beta   90.00
_cell.angle_gamma   90.00
#
_symmetry.space_group_name_H-M   'P 1'
#
loop_
_entity.id
_entity.type
_entity.pdbx_description
1 polymer ?
#
loop_
_entity_poly.entity_id
_entity_poly.type
_entity_poly.pdbx_seq_one_letter_code
_entity_poly.pdbx_strand_id
1 'polypeptide(L)'
;MNVKLVESLVQVVESLSSEERSLLEEKLKAIPSDTEGQERPFYESATPKERAKAFREWAESHSRNSPSLSDEAISRESIYGERG
;
A
#
# COMPACT_ATOMS: atom_id res chain seq x y z
N MET A 1 0.12 -17.36 -0.37
CA MET A 1 -1.32 -17.32 -0.05
C MET A 1 -1.57 -18.29 1.10
N ASN A 2 -2.20 -17.85 2.18
CA ASN A 2 -2.33 -18.66 3.41
C ASN A 2 -3.54 -19.59 3.29
N VAL A 3 -3.32 -20.79 2.73
CA VAL A 3 -4.37 -21.75 2.34
C VAL A 3 -5.27 -22.14 3.53
N LYS A 4 -4.70 -22.22 4.73
CA LYS A 4 -5.42 -22.55 5.97
C LYS A 4 -6.49 -21.52 6.35
N LEU A 5 -6.24 -20.25 6.04
CA LEU A 5 -7.19 -19.17 6.32
C LEU A 5 -8.40 -19.27 5.39
N VAL A 6 -8.17 -19.60 4.12
CA VAL A 6 -9.25 -19.76 3.13
C VAL A 6 -10.14 -20.95 3.49
N GLU A 7 -9.55 -22.08 3.85
CA GLU A 7 -10.29 -23.29 4.27
C GLU A 7 -11.14 -23.03 5.53
N SER A 8 -10.58 -22.33 6.52
CA SER A 8 -11.32 -21.95 7.73
C SER A 8 -12.48 -21.01 7.42
N LEU A 9 -12.32 -20.08 6.47
CA LEU A 9 -13.37 -19.14 6.09
C LEU A 9 -14.54 -19.86 5.41
N VAL A 10 -14.23 -20.82 4.54
CA VAL A 10 -15.23 -21.66 3.86
C VAL A 10 -16.07 -22.42 4.89
N GLN A 11 -15.44 -23.06 5.87
CA GLN A 11 -16.15 -23.77 6.94
C GLN A 11 -17.10 -22.86 7.73
N VAL A 12 -16.66 -21.64 8.03
CA VAL A 12 -17.49 -20.67 8.76
C VAL A 12 -18.71 -20.28 7.91
N VAL A 13 -18.52 -19.95 6.63
CA VAL A 13 -19.64 -19.60 5.72
C VAL A 13 -20.61 -20.77 5.54
N GLU A 14 -20.10 -21.99 5.45
CA GLU A 14 -20.92 -23.20 5.35
C GLU A 14 -21.76 -23.46 6.61
N SER A 15 -21.25 -23.09 7.78
CA SER A 15 -21.95 -23.28 9.07
C SER A 15 -23.08 -22.27 9.34
N LEU A 16 -23.16 -21.18 8.55
CA LEU A 16 -24.19 -20.14 8.71
C LEU A 16 -25.58 -20.61 8.23
N SER A 17 -26.61 -20.16 8.94
CA SER A 17 -28.02 -20.31 8.53
C SER A 17 -28.36 -19.44 7.31
N SER A 18 -29.50 -19.71 6.67
CA SER A 18 -29.96 -18.95 5.49
C SER A 18 -30.15 -17.46 5.78
N GLU A 19 -30.64 -17.11 6.98
CA GLU A 19 -30.83 -15.71 7.40
C GLU A 19 -29.48 -15.01 7.61
N GLU A 20 -28.53 -15.68 8.27
CA GLU A 20 -27.19 -15.13 8.50
C GLU A 20 -26.40 -14.97 7.20
N ARG A 21 -26.55 -15.90 6.25
CA ARG A 21 -25.96 -15.78 4.90
C ARG A 21 -26.55 -14.60 4.14
N SER A 22 -27.88 -14.41 4.20
CA SER A 22 -28.53 -13.25 3.58
C SER A 22 -28.04 -11.92 4.19
N LEU A 23 -27.88 -11.88 5.51
CA LEU A 23 -27.36 -10.70 6.21
C LEU A 23 -25.88 -10.45 5.86
N LEU A 24 -25.08 -11.50 5.71
CA LEU A 24 -23.69 -11.41 5.27
C LEU A 24 -23.60 -10.85 3.85
N GLU A 25 -24.40 -11.34 2.90
CA GLU A 25 -24.44 -10.83 1.52
C GLU A 25 -24.87 -9.36 1.46
N GLU A 26 -25.89 -8.99 2.25
CA GLU A 26 -26.32 -7.59 2.37
C GLU A 26 -25.17 -6.70 2.89
N LYS A 27 -24.46 -7.14 3.92
CA LYS A 27 -23.31 -6.41 4.48
C LYS A 27 -22.14 -6.35 3.52
N LEU A 28 -21.84 -7.43 2.79
CA LEU A 28 -20.78 -7.45 1.77
C LEU A 28 -21.09 -6.47 0.63
N LYS A 29 -22.36 -6.30 0.27
CA LYS A 29 -22.81 -5.32 -0.73
C LYS A 29 -22.82 -3.89 -0.20
N ALA A 30 -23.04 -3.70 1.10
CA ALA A 30 -23.03 -2.40 1.77
C ALA A 30 -21.62 -1.92 2.15
N ILE A 31 -20.65 -2.82 2.25
CA ILE A 31 -19.23 -2.45 2.29
C ILE A 31 -18.93 -1.84 0.92
N PRO A 32 -18.56 -0.55 0.83
CA PRO A 32 -18.05 -0.02 -0.43
C PRO A 32 -16.88 -0.93 -0.81
N SER A 33 -17.02 -1.59 -1.96
CA SER A 33 -15.91 -2.35 -2.50
C SER A 33 -14.77 -1.35 -2.64
N ASP A 34 -13.75 -1.45 -1.78
CA ASP A 34 -12.55 -0.61 -1.87
C ASP A 34 -11.86 -0.75 -3.25
N THR A 35 -12.36 -1.62 -4.13
CA THR A 35 -11.92 -1.77 -5.52
C THR A 35 -12.71 -0.95 -6.55
N GLU A 36 -13.88 -0.40 -6.23
CA GLU A 36 -14.69 0.44 -7.14
C GLU A 36 -14.69 1.90 -6.70
N GLY A 37 -13.51 2.53 -6.65
CA GLY A 37 -13.41 3.97 -6.36
C GLY A 37 -12.13 4.42 -5.68
N GLN A 38 -11.30 3.49 -5.17
CA GLN A 38 -9.95 3.86 -4.76
C GLN A 38 -9.09 4.05 -6.02
N GLU A 39 -8.81 5.30 -6.37
CA GLU A 39 -7.75 5.62 -7.33
C GLU A 39 -6.50 4.85 -6.92
N ARG A 40 -5.97 4.02 -7.84
CA ARG A 40 -4.74 3.28 -7.57
C ARG A 40 -3.68 4.27 -7.10
N PRO A 41 -2.88 3.90 -6.08
CA PRO A 41 -1.82 4.78 -5.60
C PRO A 41 -1.00 5.34 -6.76
N PHE A 42 -0.62 6.61 -6.68
CA PHE A 42 0.09 7.31 -7.77
C PHE A 42 1.30 6.52 -8.29
N TYR A 43 2.03 5.78 -7.44
CA TYR A 43 3.18 4.99 -7.87
C TYR A 43 2.84 3.78 -8.75
N GLU A 44 1.59 3.30 -8.71
CA GLU A 44 1.09 2.19 -9.53
C GLU A 44 0.49 2.64 -10.86
N SER A 45 -0.07 3.85 -10.90
CA SER A 45 -0.81 4.39 -12.06
C SER A 45 0.01 5.37 -12.89
N ALA A 46 0.99 6.06 -12.31
CA ALA A 46 1.74 7.10 -12.99
C ALA A 46 2.77 6.56 -13.99
N THR A 47 2.85 7.22 -15.14
CA THR A 47 3.91 7.00 -16.13
C THR A 47 5.28 7.40 -15.57
N PRO A 48 6.40 6.89 -16.15
CA PRO A 48 7.74 7.30 -15.74
C PRO A 48 7.95 8.82 -15.79
N LYS A 49 7.33 9.51 -16.76
CA LYS A 49 7.42 10.97 -16.91
C LYS A 49 6.70 11.70 -15.79
N GLU A 50 5.50 11.25 -15.41
CA GLU A 50 4.74 11.82 -14.31
C GLU A 50 5.44 11.59 -12.97
N ARG A 51 6.00 10.40 -12.75
CA ARG A 51 6.82 10.12 -11.56
C ARG A 51 8.03 11.04 -11.47
N ALA A 52 8.75 11.23 -12.57
CA ALA A 52 9.91 12.12 -12.63
C ALA A 52 9.53 13.61 -12.43
N LYS A 53 8.33 14.00 -12.85
CA LYS A 53 7.80 15.35 -12.61
C LYS A 53 7.45 15.54 -11.13
N ALA A 54 6.63 14.66 -10.58
CA ALA A 54 6.19 14.73 -9.18
C ALA A 54 7.38 14.69 -8.20
N PHE A 55 8.39 13.87 -8.49
CA PHE A 55 9.61 13.83 -7.70
C PHE A 55 10.37 15.17 -7.68
N ARG A 56 10.49 15.84 -8.83
CA ARG A 56 11.15 17.15 -8.92
C ARG A 56 10.36 18.22 -8.19
N GLU A 57 9.04 18.25 -8.36
CA GLU A 57 8.16 19.19 -7.66
C GLU A 57 8.26 19.01 -6.14
N TRP A 58 8.30 17.76 -5.66
CA TRP A 58 8.51 17.45 -4.24
C TRP A 58 9.90 17.89 -3.76
N ALA A 59 10.95 17.67 -4.55
CA ALA A 59 12.30 18.11 -4.17
C ALA A 59 12.41 19.64 -4.10
N GLU A 60 11.74 20.34 -5.01
CA GLU A 60 11.72 21.81 -5.10
C GLU A 60 10.84 22.46 -4.04
N SER A 61 9.88 21.75 -3.45
CA SER A 61 9.00 22.30 -2.40
C SER A 61 9.71 22.52 -1.05
N HIS A 62 10.96 22.04 -0.89
CA HIS A 62 11.72 22.14 0.35
C HIS A 62 12.78 23.24 0.30
N SER A 63 13.04 23.85 1.46
CA SER A 63 14.09 24.86 1.59
C SER A 63 15.47 24.28 1.28
N ARG A 64 16.19 24.91 0.35
CA ARG A 64 17.55 24.54 -0.04
C ARG A 64 18.61 25.08 0.93
N ASN A 65 18.20 25.75 2.01
CA ASN A 65 19.11 26.35 3.00
C ASN A 65 19.55 25.35 4.08
N SER A 66 19.28 24.05 3.89
CA SER A 66 19.74 23.02 4.81
C SER A 66 21.23 22.76 4.61
N PRO A 67 22.02 22.57 5.70
CA PRO A 67 23.40 22.16 5.57
C PRO A 67 23.49 20.84 4.80
N SER A 68 24.45 20.75 3.89
CA SER A 68 24.69 19.50 3.14
C SER A 68 25.18 18.42 4.10
N LEU A 69 24.73 17.18 3.86
CA LEU A 69 25.26 16.01 4.57
C LEU A 69 26.72 15.79 4.15
N SER A 70 27.54 15.26 5.07
CA SER A 70 28.90 14.85 4.75
C SER A 70 28.89 13.62 3.83
N ASP A 71 29.98 13.43 3.08
CA ASP A 71 30.15 12.26 2.20
C ASP A 71 30.03 10.93 2.97
N GLU A 72 30.52 10.91 4.21
CA GLU A 72 30.38 9.77 5.12
C GLU A 72 28.91 9.48 5.43
N ALA A 73 28.12 10.51 5.74
CA ALA A 73 26.70 10.38 6.10
C ALA A 73 25.81 9.88 4.94
N ILE A 74 26.24 10.08 3.69
CA ILE A 74 25.54 9.58 2.49
C ILE A 74 26.18 8.31 1.91
N SER A 75 27.28 7.82 2.49
CA SER A 75 27.98 6.66 1.98
C SER A 75 27.20 5.37 2.21
N ARG A 76 27.18 4.49 1.21
CA ARG A 76 26.54 3.17 1.31
C ARG A 76 27.12 2.35 2.47
N GLU A 77 28.43 2.41 2.66
CA GLU A 77 29.15 1.70 3.73
C GLU A 77 28.71 2.19 5.12
N SER A 78 28.56 3.50 5.31
CA SER A 78 28.04 4.04 6.57
C SER A 78 26.56 3.66 6.81
N ILE A 79 25.74 3.67 5.76
CA ILE A 79 24.30 3.37 5.88
C ILE A 79 24.04 1.87 6.09
N TYR A 80 24.82 0.98 5.46
CA TYR A 80 24.54 -0.46 5.40
C TYR A 80 25.66 -1.37 5.89
N GLY A 81 26.84 -0.87 6.24
CA GLY A 81 28.08 -1.64 6.46
C GLY A 81 27.91 -2.89 7.32
N GLU A 82 27.68 -2.74 8.63
CA GLU A 82 27.53 -3.88 9.55
C GLU A 82 26.18 -4.62 9.44
N ARG A 83 25.34 -4.27 8.45
CA ARG A 83 23.99 -4.84 8.24
C ARG A 83 23.86 -5.56 6.89
N GLY A 84 24.96 -5.70 6.15
CA GLY A 84 25.05 -6.35 4.84
C GLY A 84 25.41 -7.82 4.89
#